data_AF-A0A7R9YET2-F1
#
_entry.id   AF-A0A7R9YET2-F1
#
_cell.length_a   1.000
_cell.length_b   1.000
_cell.length_c   1.000
_cell.angle_alpha   90.00
_cell.angle_beta   90.00
_cell.angle_gamma   90.00
#
_symmetry.space_group_name_H-M   'P 1'
#
loop_
_entity.id
_entity.type
_entity.pdbx_description
1 polymer ?
#
loop_
_entity_poly.entity_id
_entity_poly.type
_entity_poly.pdbx_seq_one_letter_code
_entity_poly.pdbx_strand_id
1 'polypeptide(L)'
;MAEVSDVRHESPKFVLTLSLEDGSEGPEAFVEYEMDSGEDSGSIMDITHTFVPPEYRGKGVAGVLCQAAFEYCRENSLTVRPSCSYVSSRFVPKHPEFADIVEAAATEAA
;
A
#
# COMPACT_ATOMS: atom_id res chain seq x y z
N MET A 1 -22.71 6.77 2.30
CA MET A 1 -21.27 7.03 2.38
C MET A 1 -20.64 5.96 3.24
N ALA A 2 -19.95 4.97 2.67
CA ALA A 2 -19.35 3.92 3.48
C ALA A 2 -18.33 4.48 4.47
N GLU A 3 -18.36 3.96 5.69
CA GLU A 3 -17.38 4.25 6.72
C GLU A 3 -16.21 3.28 6.60
N VAL A 4 -15.01 3.82 6.77
CA VAL A 4 -13.78 3.03 6.80
C VAL A 4 -13.71 2.39 8.18
N SER A 5 -13.85 1.07 8.26
CA SER A 5 -14.05 0.40 9.56
C SER A 5 -12.73 0.13 10.29
N ASP A 6 -11.73 -0.42 9.59
CA ASP A 6 -10.40 -0.68 10.14
C ASP A 6 -9.44 -1.16 9.05
N VAL A 7 -8.14 -0.84 9.16
CA VAL A 7 -7.08 -1.45 8.34
C VAL A 7 -6.52 -2.64 9.10
N ARG A 8 -6.83 -3.84 8.63
CA ARG A 8 -6.26 -5.08 9.15
C ARG A 8 -4.93 -5.37 8.48
N HIS A 9 -3.90 -5.57 9.29
CA HIS A 9 -2.60 -6.05 8.82
C HIS A 9 -2.58 -7.58 8.82
N GLU A 10 -2.68 -8.19 7.64
CA GLU A 10 -2.60 -9.64 7.41
C GLU A 10 -1.34 -9.96 6.62
N SER A 11 -0.16 -9.89 7.26
CA SER A 11 1.11 -10.12 6.56
C SER A 11 1.08 -11.37 5.64
N PRO A 12 1.36 -11.25 4.33
CA PRO A 12 2.01 -10.12 3.65
C PRO A 12 1.03 -9.18 2.87
N LYS A 13 -0.18 -8.96 3.38
CA LYS A 13 -1.18 -8.05 2.80
C LYS A 13 -1.82 -7.15 3.87
N PHE A 14 -2.26 -5.96 3.50
CA PHE A 14 -3.14 -5.13 4.33
C PHE A 14 -4.54 -5.16 3.72
N VAL A 15 -5.53 -5.46 4.55
CA VAL A 15 -6.94 -5.59 4.16
C VAL A 15 -7.73 -4.49 4.87
N LEU A 16 -8.48 -3.72 4.10
CA LEU A 16 -9.37 -2.68 4.58
C LEU A 16 -10.79 -3.07 4.20
N THR A 17 -11.61 -3.29 5.22
CA THR A 17 -13.04 -3.57 5.03
C THR A 17 -13.81 -2.25 5.07
N LEU A 18 -14.63 -2.02 4.05
CA LEU A 18 -15.53 -0.86 3.99
C LEU A 18 -16.90 -1.29 4.50
N SER A 19 -17.45 -0.60 5.49
CA SER A 19 -18.81 -0.85 5.96
C SER A 19 -19.77 0.14 5.30
N LEU A 20 -20.83 -0.38 4.70
CA LEU A 20 -21.89 0.45 4.15
C LEU A 20 -22.75 0.99 5.30
N GLU A 21 -23.29 2.21 5.17
CA GLU A 21 -24.20 2.80 6.20
C GLU A 21 -25.47 1.97 6.42
N ASP A 22 -25.82 1.14 5.44
CA ASP A 22 -26.92 0.18 5.52
C ASP A 22 -26.65 -0.98 6.51
N GLY A 23 -25.44 -1.06 7.07
CA GLY A 23 -25.01 -2.16 7.95
C GLY A 23 -24.61 -3.43 7.19
N SER A 24 -24.67 -3.40 5.86
CA SER A 24 -24.21 -4.47 4.99
C SER A 24 -22.66 -4.49 4.87
N GLU A 25 -22.08 -5.68 4.80
CA GLU A 25 -20.66 -5.89 4.50
C GLU A 25 -20.36 -5.36 3.10
N GLY A 26 -19.61 -4.26 3.03
CA GLY A 26 -19.22 -3.64 1.78
C GLY A 26 -18.04 -4.35 1.13
N PRO A 27 -17.63 -3.89 -0.06
CA PRO A 27 -16.47 -4.46 -0.73
C PRO A 27 -15.20 -4.16 0.07
N GLU A 28 -14.28 -5.12 0.08
CA GLU A 28 -12.98 -4.98 0.70
C GLU A 28 -11.93 -4.45 -0.30
N ALA A 29 -11.00 -3.65 0.21
CA ALA A 29 -9.82 -3.22 -0.50
C ALA A 29 -8.61 -3.87 0.14
N PHE A 30 -7.61 -4.26 -0.65
CA PHE A 30 -6.39 -4.84 -0.11
C PHE A 30 -5.16 -4.40 -0.90
N VAL A 31 -4.02 -4.36 -0.22
CA VAL A 31 -2.70 -4.19 -0.82
C VAL A 31 -1.85 -5.38 -0.43
N GLU A 32 -1.31 -6.05 -1.43
CA GLU A 32 -0.34 -7.13 -1.26
C GLU A 32 1.05 -6.54 -1.39
N TYR A 33 1.93 -6.99 -0.51
CA TYR A 33 3.33 -6.67 -0.55
C TYR A 33 4.16 -7.95 -0.36
N GLU A 34 5.45 -7.88 -0.64
CA GLU A 34 6.40 -8.94 -0.40
C GLU A 34 7.55 -8.37 0.42
N MET A 35 7.98 -9.08 1.47
CA MET A 35 9.14 -8.66 2.24
C MET A 35 10.37 -9.40 1.73
N ASP A 36 11.25 -8.66 1.07
CA ASP A 36 12.55 -9.15 0.63
C ASP A 36 13.58 -8.80 1.70
N SER A 37 14.24 -9.83 2.24
CA SER A 37 15.34 -9.64 3.18
C SER A 37 16.62 -9.49 2.38
N GLY A 38 16.97 -8.26 2.01
CA GLY A 38 18.20 -7.99 1.29
C GLY A 38 19.40 -8.41 2.15
N GLU A 39 20.21 -9.34 1.61
CA GLU A 39 21.35 -9.97 2.31
C GLU A 39 22.40 -8.95 2.83
N ASP A 40 22.39 -7.73 2.29
CA ASP A 40 23.42 -6.70 2.55
C ASP A 40 22.91 -5.35 3.12
N SER A 41 21.62 -5.02 3.15
CA SER A 41 21.20 -3.62 3.48
C SER A 41 19.81 -3.39 4.09
N GLY A 42 19.12 -4.43 4.55
CA GLY A 42 17.87 -4.28 5.31
C GLY A 42 16.65 -4.87 4.61
N SER A 43 15.52 -4.85 5.31
CA SER A 43 14.27 -5.44 4.84
C SER A 43 13.53 -4.47 3.91
N ILE A 44 13.23 -4.95 2.70
CA ILE A 44 12.55 -4.21 1.64
C ILE A 44 11.11 -4.72 1.54
N MET A 45 10.13 -3.82 1.51
CA MET A 45 8.72 -4.14 1.31
C MET A 45 8.33 -3.79 -0.13
N ASP A 46 8.19 -4.79 -1.00
CA ASP A 46 7.76 -4.62 -2.39
C ASP A 46 6.24 -4.68 -2.52
N ILE A 47 5.61 -3.59 -2.96
CA ILE A 47 4.17 -3.55 -3.22
C ILE A 47 3.90 -4.07 -4.63
N THR A 48 3.54 -5.34 -4.71
CA THR A 48 3.29 -6.06 -5.96
C THR A 48 1.91 -5.76 -6.52
N HIS A 49 0.88 -5.72 -5.67
CA HIS A 49 -0.50 -5.61 -6.11
C HIS A 49 -1.36 -4.76 -5.17
N THR A 50 -2.28 -3.99 -5.74
CA THR A 50 -3.26 -3.22 -4.97
C THR A 50 -4.62 -3.35 -5.62
N PHE A 51 -5.57 -3.88 -4.88
CA PHE A 51 -6.95 -4.04 -5.32
C PHE A 51 -7.86 -3.10 -4.55
N VAL A 52 -8.57 -2.25 -5.30
CA VAL A 52 -9.61 -1.38 -4.74
C VAL A 52 -10.88 -1.48 -5.59
N PRO A 53 -12.04 -1.67 -4.94
CA PRO A 53 -13.32 -1.72 -5.61
C PRO A 53 -13.60 -0.42 -6.38
N PRO A 54 -14.16 -0.51 -7.59
CA PRO A 54 -14.34 0.64 -8.49
C PRO A 54 -15.20 1.76 -7.88
N GLU A 55 -16.18 1.41 -7.04
CA GLU A 55 -17.06 2.35 -6.34
C GLU A 55 -16.33 3.25 -5.34
N TYR A 56 -15.12 2.84 -4.94
CA TYR A 56 -14.25 3.54 -4.00
C TYR A 56 -12.95 4.05 -4.64
N ARG A 57 -12.74 3.76 -5.93
CA ARG A 57 -11.64 4.36 -6.69
C ARG A 57 -11.85 5.87 -6.76
N GLY A 58 -10.79 6.62 -6.51
CA GLY A 58 -10.84 8.09 -6.45
C GLY A 58 -11.26 8.66 -5.10
N LYS A 59 -11.66 7.84 -4.12
CA LYS A 59 -11.91 8.29 -2.73
C LYS A 59 -10.67 8.23 -1.83
N GLY A 60 -9.52 7.84 -2.38
CA GLY A 60 -8.28 7.76 -1.62
C GLY A 60 -8.07 6.45 -0.85
N VAL A 61 -8.97 5.46 -0.93
CA VAL A 61 -8.85 4.18 -0.19
C VAL A 61 -7.53 3.45 -0.50
N ALA A 62 -7.14 3.37 -1.77
CA ALA A 62 -5.83 2.81 -2.17
C ALA A 62 -4.66 3.58 -1.52
N GLY A 63 -4.81 4.90 -1.43
CA GLY A 63 -3.83 5.79 -0.83
C GLY A 63 -3.72 5.59 0.67
N VAL A 64 -4.83 5.36 1.38
CA VAL A 64 -4.82 5.07 2.82
C VAL A 64 -4.08 3.76 3.12
N LEU A 65 -4.36 2.70 2.35
CA LEU A 65 -3.67 1.42 2.46
C LEU A 65 -2.17 1.55 2.17
N CYS A 66 -1.81 2.23 1.07
CA CYS A 66 -0.41 2.48 0.74
C CYS A 66 0.26 3.35 1.80
N GLN A 67 -0.38 4.42 2.25
CA GLN A 67 0.15 5.31 3.27
C GLN A 67 0.44 4.54 4.56
N ALA A 68 -0.49 3.70 5.03
CA ALA A 68 -0.26 2.86 6.20
C ALA A 68 0.94 1.91 6.03
N ALA A 69 1.09 1.28 4.86
CA ALA A 69 2.24 0.42 4.56
C ALA A 69 3.57 1.21 4.52
N PHE A 70 3.56 2.40 3.93
CA PHE A 70 4.73 3.27 3.84
C PHE A 70 5.12 3.86 5.20
N GLU A 71 4.14 4.28 6.01
CA GLU A 71 4.39 4.75 7.38
C GLU A 71 4.97 3.63 8.23
N TYR A 72 4.43 2.41 8.13
CA TYR A 72 5.01 1.25 8.79
C TYR A 72 6.47 1.04 8.37
N CYS A 73 6.78 1.15 7.08
CA CYS A 73 8.16 1.05 6.61
C CYS A 73 9.04 2.17 7.17
N ARG A 74 8.55 3.42 7.16
CA ARG A 74 9.26 4.57 7.71
C ARG A 74 9.60 4.39 9.19
N GLU A 75 8.63 3.96 9.99
CA GLU A 75 8.81 3.74 11.44
C GLU A 75 9.80 2.61 11.73
N ASN A 76 9.80 1.58 10.89
CA ASN A 76 10.71 0.44 11.01
C ASN A 76 12.02 0.62 10.25
N SER A 77 12.28 1.80 9.67
CA SER A 77 13.45 2.07 8.80
C SER A 77 13.63 1.05 7.67
N LEU A 78 12.51 0.63 7.07
CA LEU A 78 12.42 -0.28 5.94
C LEU A 78 12.31 0.51 4.64
N THR A 79 12.78 -0.11 3.56
CA THR A 79 12.66 0.44 2.21
C THR A 79 11.39 -0.06 1.55
N VAL A 80 10.66 0.80 0.82
CA VAL A 80 9.47 0.42 0.06
C VAL A 80 9.81 0.34 -1.42
N ARG A 81 9.53 -0.78 -2.08
CA ARG A 81 9.63 -0.90 -3.53
C ARG A 81 8.23 -0.82 -4.17
N PRO A 82 7.91 0.25 -4.92
CA PRO A 82 6.60 0.38 -5.56
C PRO A 82 6.57 -0.36 -6.91
N SER A 83 6.55 -1.70 -6.91
CA SER A 83 6.41 -2.51 -8.13
C SER A 83 5.08 -2.26 -8.86
N CYS A 84 4.02 -1.93 -8.14
CA CYS A 84 2.77 -1.50 -8.74
C CYS A 84 2.94 -0.14 -9.46
N SER A 85 2.78 -0.15 -10.79
CA SER A 85 2.88 1.04 -11.63
C SER A 85 1.91 2.17 -11.24
N TYR A 86 0.77 1.86 -10.62
CA TYR A 86 -0.13 2.86 -10.04
C TYR A 86 0.52 3.62 -8.88
N VAL A 87 1.15 2.91 -7.94
CA VAL A 87 1.78 3.51 -6.75
C VAL A 87 2.93 4.40 -7.20
N SER A 88 3.83 3.86 -8.02
CA SER A 88 4.98 4.63 -8.56
C SER A 88 4.54 5.87 -9.35
N SER A 89 3.55 5.76 -10.24
CA SER A 89 3.16 6.88 -11.13
C SER A 89 2.13 7.84 -10.56
N ARG A 90 1.32 7.44 -9.57
CA ARG A 90 0.22 8.26 -9.02
C ARG A 90 0.38 8.60 -7.55
N PHE A 91 0.95 7.71 -6.74
CA PHE A 91 1.03 7.87 -5.30
C PHE A 91 2.33 8.59 -4.89
N VAL A 92 3.49 8.07 -5.30
CA VAL A 92 4.81 8.67 -5.03
C VAL A 92 4.89 10.16 -5.42
N PRO A 93 4.48 10.61 -6.63
CA PRO A 93 4.55 12.04 -6.97
C PRO A 93 3.60 12.92 -6.17
N LYS A 94 2.55 12.35 -5.55
CA LYS A 94 1.67 13.07 -4.64
C LYS A 94 2.20 13.13 -3.21
N HIS A 95 3.04 12.17 -2.84
CA HIS A 95 3.64 12.05 -1.52
C HIS A 95 5.17 11.97 -1.61
N PRO A 96 5.84 13.07 -2.02
CA PRO A 96 7.30 13.10 -2.11
C PRO A 96 7.96 12.96 -0.73
N GLU A 97 7.22 13.13 0.36
CA GLU A 97 7.66 12.90 1.74
C GLU A 97 8.14 11.47 1.99
N PHE A 98 7.61 10.49 1.26
CA PHE A 98 8.05 9.09 1.37
C PHE A 98 9.07 8.71 0.30
N ALA A 99 9.46 9.61 -0.61
CA ALA A 99 10.44 9.30 -1.65
C ALA A 99 11.82 8.90 -1.08
N ASP A 100 12.10 9.27 0.16
CA ASP A 100 13.34 8.93 0.88
C ASP A 100 13.43 7.44 1.27
N ILE A 101 12.28 6.83 1.62
CA ILE A 101 12.18 5.40 1.94
C ILE A 101 11.80 4.55 0.73
N VAL A 102 11.41 5.18 -0.38
CA VAL A 102 11.07 4.48 -1.61
C VAL A 102 12.37 4.09 -2.30
N GLU A 103 12.55 2.80 -2.55
CA GLU A 103 13.54 2.35 -3.52
C GLU A 103 13.10 2.93 -4.87
N ALA A 104 13.75 4.02 -5.29
CA ALA A 104 13.52 4.63 -6.59
C ALA A 104 13.66 3.51 -7.61
N ALA A 105 12.56 3.15 -8.29
CA ALA A 105 12.33 1.95 -9.10
C ALA A 105 13.42 1.65 -10.15
N ALA A 106 14.63 1.37 -9.68
CA ALA A 106 15.85 1.31 -10.44
C ALA A 106 16.38 -0.11 -10.33
N THR A 107 15.94 -0.87 -11.32
CA THR A 107 16.62 -1.99 -11.98
C THR A 107 16.11 -3.38 -11.62
N GLU A 108 15.73 -4.09 -12.69
CA GLU A 108 15.61 -5.56 -12.81
C GLU A 108 14.22 -6.16 -12.62
N ALA A 109 13.37 -5.93 -13.63
CA ALA A 109 12.63 -7.06 -14.20
C ALA A 109 13.60 -7.79 -15.14
N ALA A 110 14.20 -8.88 -14.65
CA ALA A 110 14.95 -9.86 -15.44
C ALA A 110 14.04 -11.01 -15.88
#